data_AF-A0A8T5A1F5-F1
#
_entry.id   AF-A0A8T5A1F5-F1
#
_cell.length_a   1.000
_cell.length_b   1.000
_cell.length_c   1.000
_cell.angle_alpha   90.00
_cell.angle_beta   90.00
_cell.angle_gamma   90.00
#
_symmetry.space_group_name_H-M   'P 1'
#
loop_
_entity.id
_entity.type
_entity.pdbx_description
1 polymer ?
#
loop_
_entity_poly.entity_id
_entity_poly.type
_entity_poly.pdbx_seq_one_letter_code
_entity_poly.pdbx_strand_id
1 'polypeptide(L)'
;MRRVRRAPLPFPYHLIDLRGAEDGELIEIAALLGLGLSLEELRSIRDHYDNLGREASDVELQTYDQTWSEHCFHKTFKGLIETPEGLVDGLFKTYIKRVVEELRP
;
A
#
# COMPACT_ATOMS: atom_id res chain seq x y z
N MET A 1 11.81 -10.57 14.75
CA MET A 1 12.84 -10.94 13.74
C MET A 1 12.76 -12.39 13.17
N ARG A 2 11.69 -13.16 13.42
CA ARG A 2 11.57 -14.57 12.95
C ARG A 2 10.95 -14.73 11.56
N ARG A 3 10.27 -13.69 11.07
CA ARG A 3 9.44 -13.71 9.85
C ARG A 3 10.16 -13.31 8.56
N VAL A 4 11.30 -12.63 8.64
CA VAL A 4 12.10 -12.24 7.46
C VAL A 4 13.34 -13.12 7.38
N ARG A 5 13.51 -13.84 6.27
CA ARG A 5 14.59 -14.82 6.08
C ARG A 5 15.29 -14.60 4.73
N ARG A 6 16.62 -14.63 4.72
CA ARG A 6 17.41 -14.61 3.48
C ARG A 6 17.23 -15.91 2.70
N ALA A 7 16.97 -15.80 1.41
CA ALA A 7 16.85 -16.92 0.49
C ALA A 7 18.22 -17.42 0.02
N PRO A 8 18.33 -18.69 -0.43
CA PRO A 8 19.58 -19.31 -0.87
C PRO A 8 19.97 -18.89 -2.31
N LEU A 9 20.12 -17.58 -2.54
CA LEU A 9 20.48 -17.00 -3.83
C LEU A 9 21.83 -16.24 -3.74
N PRO A 10 22.56 -16.09 -4.87
CA PRO A 10 23.85 -15.39 -4.89
C PRO A 10 23.73 -13.87 -4.66
N PHE A 11 22.51 -13.35 -4.57
CA PHE A 11 22.18 -11.96 -4.27
C PHE A 11 21.28 -11.85 -3.04
N PRO A 12 21.21 -10.69 -2.37
CA PRO A 12 20.26 -10.46 -1.27
C PRO A 12 18.83 -10.56 -1.79
N TYR A 13 18.08 -11.52 -1.26
CA TYR A 13 16.66 -11.75 -1.52
C TYR A 13 16.05 -12.32 -0.25
N HIS A 14 14.94 -11.77 0.21
CA HIS A 14 14.31 -12.17 1.46
C HIS A 14 12.89 -12.66 1.23
N LEU A 15 12.54 -13.71 1.99
CA LEU A 15 11.18 -14.19 2.14
C LEU A 15 10.62 -13.69 3.47
N ILE A 16 9.37 -13.25 3.44
CA ILE A 16 8.66 -12.65 4.55
C ILE A 16 7.39 -13.45 4.79
N ASP A 17 7.31 -14.09 5.95
CA ASP A 17 6.11 -14.77 6.40
C ASP A 17 5.15 -13.78 7.06
N LEU A 18 4.27 -13.20 6.24
CA LEU A 18 3.21 -12.33 6.71
C LEU A 18 2.06 -13.09 7.39
N ARG A 19 1.96 -14.41 7.20
CA ARG A 19 0.74 -15.14 7.56
C ARG A 19 0.49 -15.10 9.07
N GLY A 20 -0.71 -14.70 9.45
CA GLY A 20 -1.08 -14.48 10.86
C GLY A 20 -0.14 -13.52 11.59
N ALA A 21 0.50 -12.56 10.90
CA ALA A 21 1.28 -11.51 11.54
C ALA A 21 0.35 -10.54 12.29
N GLU A 22 0.68 -10.28 13.55
CA GLU A 22 0.01 -9.26 14.35
C GLU A 22 0.44 -7.86 13.92
N ASP A 23 -0.34 -6.83 14.29
CA ASP A 23 -0.08 -5.44 13.86
C ASP A 23 1.33 -4.95 14.22
N GLY A 24 1.82 -5.32 15.42
CA GLY A 24 3.18 -4.97 15.83
C GLY A 24 4.25 -5.60 14.92
N GLU A 25 4.04 -6.86 14.50
CA GLU A 25 4.95 -7.55 13.59
C GLU A 25 4.89 -6.94 12.17
N LEU A 26 3.71 -6.51 11.71
CA LEU A 26 3.55 -5.81 10.45
C LEU A 26 4.30 -4.48 10.44
N ILE A 27 4.21 -3.71 11.52
CA ILE A 27 4.93 -2.45 11.69
C ILE A 27 6.45 -2.69 11.71
N GLU A 28 6.91 -3.71 12.43
CA GLU A 28 8.34 -4.09 12.46
C GLU A 28 8.84 -4.47 11.06
N ILE A 29 8.07 -5.25 10.31
CA ILE A 29 8.41 -5.64 8.93
C ILE A 29 8.49 -4.40 8.03
N ALA A 30 7.52 -3.50 8.12
CA ALA A 30 7.51 -2.26 7.34
C ALA A 30 8.72 -1.37 7.66
N ALA A 31 9.04 -1.20 8.94
CA ALA A 31 10.22 -0.45 9.37
C ALA A 31 11.53 -1.08 8.88
N LEU A 32 11.64 -2.42 8.96
CA LEU A 32 12.83 -3.16 8.51
C LEU A 32 13.05 -3.06 7.00
N LEU A 33 11.98 -3.09 6.22
CA LEU A 33 12.03 -3.04 4.76
C LEU A 33 11.93 -1.61 4.20
N GLY A 34 11.73 -0.60 5.05
CA GLY A 34 11.58 0.80 4.64
C GLY A 34 10.28 1.07 3.87
N LEU A 35 9.20 0.37 4.19
CA LEU A 35 7.89 0.52 3.53
C LEU A 35 7.12 1.69 4.16
N GLY A 36 6.65 2.62 3.33
CA GLY A 36 5.77 3.73 3.68
C GLY A 36 4.28 3.37 3.69
N LEU A 37 3.96 2.09 3.83
CA LEU A 37 2.59 1.57 3.87
C LEU A 37 1.95 1.82 5.24
N SER A 38 0.67 2.16 5.23
CA SER A 38 -0.15 2.25 6.44
C SER A 38 -0.43 0.86 7.03
N LEU A 39 -0.84 0.81 8.31
CA LEU A 39 -1.20 -0.46 8.96
C LEU A 39 -2.37 -1.17 8.25
N GLU A 40 -3.33 -0.43 7.71
CA GLU A 40 -4.46 -1.00 6.96
C GLU A 40 -4.01 -1.64 5.63
N GLU A 41 -3.08 -1.01 4.93
CA GLU A 41 -2.49 -1.57 3.72
C GLU A 41 -1.66 -2.81 4.02
N LEU A 42 -0.88 -2.78 5.11
CA LEU A 42 -0.11 -3.95 5.57
C LEU A 42 -1.03 -5.12 5.94
N ARG A 43 -2.16 -4.86 6.62
CA ARG A 43 -3.18 -5.89 6.91
C ARG A 43 -3.80 -6.45 5.63
N SER A 44 -4.10 -5.59 4.65
CA SER A 44 -4.63 -6.03 3.36
C SER A 44 -3.65 -6.93 2.61
N ILE A 45 -2.37 -6.59 2.63
CA ILE A 45 -1.30 -7.42 2.04
C ILE A 45 -1.14 -8.72 2.83
N ARG A 46 -1.15 -8.67 4.16
CA ARG A 46 -1.14 -9.86 5.02
C ARG A 46 -2.24 -10.84 4.64
N ASP A 47 -3.48 -10.37 4.61
CA ASP A 47 -4.66 -11.19 4.33
C ASP A 47 -4.59 -11.78 2.91
N HIS A 48 -4.03 -11.05 1.95
CA HIS A 48 -3.74 -11.57 0.62
C HIS A 48 -2.77 -12.76 0.66
N TYR A 49 -1.67 -12.66 1.39
CA TYR A 49 -0.69 -13.75 1.51
C TYR A 49 -1.16 -14.92 2.39
N ASP A 50 -2.02 -14.65 3.39
CA ASP A 50 -2.76 -15.67 4.13
C ASP A 50 -3.62 -16.52 3.17
N ASN A 51 -4.38 -15.87 2.29
CA ASN A 51 -5.21 -16.56 1.30
C ASN A 51 -4.40 -17.33 0.25
N LEU A 52 -3.24 -16.81 -0.15
CA LEU A 52 -2.34 -17.52 -1.09
C LEU A 52 -1.59 -18.69 -0.45
N GLY A 53 -1.49 -18.74 0.89
CA GLY A 53 -0.80 -19.80 1.60
C GLY A 53 0.73 -19.81 1.43
N ARG A 54 1.35 -18.70 1.01
CA ARG A 54 2.80 -18.60 0.77
C ARG A 54 3.43 -17.35 1.41
N GLU A 55 4.75 -17.38 1.54
CA GLU A 55 5.55 -16.21 1.93
C GLU A 55 5.56 -15.17 0.79
N ALA A 56 5.64 -13.90 1.17
CA ALA A 56 5.93 -12.80 0.27
C ALA A 56 7.44 -12.68 0.06
N SER A 57 7.86 -12.15 -1.07
CA SER A 57 9.23 -11.68 -1.25
C SER A 57 9.36 -10.20 -0.94
N ASP A 58 10.56 -9.77 -0.57
CA ASP A 58 10.88 -8.36 -0.38
C ASP A 58 10.56 -7.53 -1.63
N VAL A 59 10.85 -8.05 -2.82
CA VAL A 59 10.51 -7.41 -4.12
C VAL A 59 9.00 -7.20 -4.29
N GLU A 60 8.18 -8.18 -3.92
CA GLU A 60 6.72 -8.03 -3.99
C GLU A 60 6.22 -6.96 -3.01
N LEU A 61 6.76 -6.90 -1.79
CA LEU A 61 6.39 -5.88 -0.82
C LEU A 61 6.81 -4.47 -1.25
N GLN A 62 8.00 -4.33 -1.84
CA GLN A 62 8.44 -3.07 -2.45
C GLN A 62 7.55 -2.66 -3.62
N THR A 63 7.04 -3.62 -4.40
CA THR A 63 6.09 -3.34 -5.49
C THR A 63 4.79 -2.74 -4.96
N TYR A 64 4.24 -3.29 -3.87
CA TYR A 64 3.09 -2.69 -3.19
C TYR A 64 3.40 -1.28 -2.68
N ASP A 65 4.51 -1.10 -1.98
CA ASP A 65 4.92 0.21 -1.44
C ASP A 65 4.98 1.30 -2.51
N GLN A 66 5.62 1.00 -3.63
CA GLN A 66 5.75 1.96 -4.73
C GLN A 66 4.39 2.25 -5.39
N THR A 67 3.65 1.19 -5.75
CA THR A 67 2.41 1.34 -6.53
C THR A 67 1.25 1.91 -5.71
N TRP A 68 1.25 1.67 -4.40
CA TRP A 68 0.24 2.18 -3.47
C TRP A 68 0.73 3.43 -2.74
N SER A 69 1.90 3.98 -3.06
CA SER A 69 2.34 5.27 -2.53
C SER A 69 1.35 6.38 -2.90
N GLU A 70 1.32 7.47 -2.12
CA GLU A 70 0.47 8.63 -2.42
C GLU A 70 0.77 9.20 -3.82
N HIS A 71 2.05 9.29 -4.16
CA HIS A 71 2.50 9.83 -5.44
C HIS A 71 2.03 8.99 -6.63
N CYS A 72 2.02 7.66 -6.51
CA CYS A 72 1.57 6.78 -7.60
C CYS A 72 0.06 6.61 -7.63
N PHE A 73 -0.55 6.34 -6.47
CA PHE A 73 -1.98 6.04 -6.40
C PHE A 73 -2.87 7.28 -6.37
N HIS A 74 -2.33 8.44 -5.99
CA HIS A 74 -3.05 9.71 -5.87
C HIS A 74 -4.22 9.61 -4.87
N LYS A 75 -3.97 9.12 -3.64
CA LYS A 75 -5.04 8.84 -2.67
C LYS A 75 -5.77 10.11 -2.28
N THR A 76 -5.06 11.22 -2.04
CA THR A 76 -5.69 12.52 -1.72
C THR A 76 -6.57 13.01 -2.86
N PHE A 77 -6.09 12.87 -4.10
CA PHE A 77 -6.80 13.33 -5.30
C PHE A 77 -8.08 12.53 -5.58
N LYS A 78 -8.16 11.29 -5.09
CA LYS A 78 -9.32 10.39 -5.20
C LYS A 78 -10.20 10.35 -3.95
N GLY A 79 -9.65 10.71 -2.79
CA GLY A 79 -10.29 10.57 -1.49
C GLY A 79 -11.35 11.62 -1.21
N LEU A 80 -12.12 11.39 -0.15
CA LEU A 80 -13.03 12.38 0.41
C LEU A 80 -12.22 13.41 1.21
N ILE A 81 -12.52 14.69 1.03
CA ILE A 81 -11.84 15.80 1.71
C ILE A 81 -12.89 16.62 2.44
N GLU A 82 -12.74 16.73 3.76
CA GLU A 82 -13.54 17.64 4.58
C GLU A 82 -12.94 19.06 4.54
N THR A 83 -13.76 20.05 4.19
CA THR A 83 -13.40 21.47 4.19
C THR A 83 -14.41 22.27 5.02
N PRO A 84 -14.09 23.52 5.40
CA PRO A 84 -15.06 24.41 6.06
C PRO A 84 -16.36 24.63 5.27
N GLU A 85 -16.29 24.49 3.93
CA GLU A 85 -17.41 24.68 3.01
C GLU A 85 -18.21 23.38 2.77
N GLY A 86 -17.71 22.23 3.20
CA GLY A 86 -18.38 20.94 3.09
C GLY A 86 -17.46 19.80 2.65
N LEU A 87 -18.07 18.69 2.22
CA LEU A 87 -17.35 17.51 1.76
C LEU A 87 -17.07 17.60 0.25
N VAL A 88 -15.82 17.37 -0.14
CA VAL A 88 -15.40 17.22 -1.54
C VAL A 88 -15.15 15.75 -1.85
N ASP A 89 -15.84 15.21 -2.86
CA ASP A 89 -15.67 13.82 -3.33
C ASP A 89 -14.61 13.75 -4.42
N GLY A 90 -13.34 13.69 -4.00
CA GLY A 90 -12.16 13.61 -4.86
C GLY A 90 -11.89 14.89 -5.65
N LEU A 91 -10.68 15.44 -5.52
CA LEU A 91 -10.26 16.63 -6.28
C LEU A 91 -10.33 16.39 -7.79
N PHE A 92 -9.89 15.21 -8.25
CA PHE A 92 -9.91 14.88 -9.67
C PHE A 92 -11.35 14.82 -10.21
N LYS A 93 -12.25 14.14 -9.50
CA LYS A 93 -13.65 13.99 -9.92
C LYS A 93 -14.37 15.32 -9.90
N THR A 94 -14.25 16.06 -8.80
CA THR A 94 -15.02 17.28 -8.54
C THR A 94 -14.57 18.47 -9.38
N TYR A 95 -13.26 18.68 -9.54
CA TYR A 95 -12.73 19.91 -10.15
C TYR A 95 -12.12 19.74 -11.53
N ILE A 96 -11.68 18.54 -11.91
CA ILE A 96 -11.03 18.31 -13.21
C ILE A 96 -12.00 17.59 -14.15
N LYS A 97 -12.40 16.37 -13.79
CA LYS A 97 -13.26 15.53 -14.63
C LYS A 97 -14.61 16.17 -14.91
N ARG A 98 -15.30 16.69 -13.88
CA ARG A 98 -16.61 17.35 -14.04
C ARG A 98 -16.57 18.47 -15.08
N VAL A 99 -15.56 19.34 -15.00
CA VAL A 99 -15.41 20.48 -15.92
C VAL A 99 -15.18 20.01 -17.35
N VAL A 100 -14.34 19.00 -17.55
CA VAL A 100 -14.11 18.40 -18.88
C VAL A 100 -15.41 17.81 -19.46
N GLU A 101 -16.20 17.13 -18.63
CA GLU A 101 -17.48 16.54 -19.03
C GLU A 101 -18.53 17.62 -19.38
N GLU A 102 -18.55 18.73 -18.64
CA GLU A 102 -19.43 19.88 -18.89
C GLU A 102 -19.07 20.64 -20.17
N LEU A 103 -17.77 20.87 -20.40
CA LEU A 103 -17.29 21.63 -21.55
C LEU A 103 -17.38 20.86 -22.88
N ARG A 104 -17.34 19.52 -22.83
CA ARG A 104 -17.29 18.65 -24.03
C ARG A 104 -16.31 19.16 -25.10
N PRO A 105 -15.02 19.37 -24.75
CA PRO A 105 -14.03 19.93 -25.66
C PRO A 105 -13.67 19.00 -26.82
#